data_AF-A0A1J3F8T2-F1
#
_entry.id   AF-A0A1J3F8T2-F1
#
_cell.length_a   1.000
_cell.length_b   1.000
_cell.length_c   1.000
_cell.angle_alpha   90.00
_cell.angle_beta   90.00
_cell.angle_gamma   90.00
#
_symmetry.space_group_name_H-M   'P 1'
#
loop_
_entity.id
_entity.type
_entity.pdbx_description
1 polymer ?
#
loop_
_entity_poly.entity_id
_entity_poly.type
_entity_poly.pdbx_seq_one_letter_code
_entity_poly.pdbx_strand_id
1 'polypeptide(L)'
;HAHILWLRATVHGAIVILPKPGVPYPFPKPYKEKTIVLGEWWKSDVEQLIDEASKVGTAPKASDAHTINGHSGPISNCPSQSAYGLPVRPGKTYMLRIINAALNEELFFKIAGHKL
;
A
#
# COMPACT_ATOMS: atom_id res chain seq x y z
N HIS A 1 -3.12 11.19 -4.68
CA HIS A 1 -1.65 11.06 -4.74
C HIS A 1 -1.08 12.26 -5.50
N ALA A 2 0.22 12.55 -5.41
CA ALA A 2 0.86 13.57 -6.24
C ALA A 2 0.72 13.22 -7.72
N HIS A 3 0.67 14.23 -8.58
CA HIS A 3 0.44 14.06 -10.02
C HIS A 3 1.50 14.78 -10.86
N ILE A 4 2.72 14.80 -10.34
CA ILE A 4 3.90 15.36 -10.98
C ILE A 4 5.05 14.40 -10.74
N LEU A 5 5.75 14.04 -11.83
CA LEU A 5 6.90 13.12 -11.83
C LEU A 5 6.61 11.83 -11.06
N TRP A 6 7.59 11.29 -10.34
CA TRP A 6 7.48 10.05 -9.55
C TRP A 6 7.20 10.32 -8.08
N LEU A 7 6.88 11.57 -7.70
CA LEU A 7 6.58 11.94 -6.31
C LEU A 7 5.44 11.15 -5.68
N ARG A 8 4.55 10.55 -6.48
CA ARG A 8 3.51 9.66 -5.94
C ARG A 8 4.07 8.39 -5.29
N ALA A 9 5.34 8.05 -5.49
CA ALA A 9 6.03 6.97 -4.78
C ALA A 9 5.94 7.13 -3.26
N THR A 10 6.00 8.37 -2.77
CA THR A 10 5.94 8.69 -1.33
C THR A 10 4.77 9.61 -0.97
N VAL A 11 4.25 10.40 -1.91
CA VAL A 11 3.15 11.35 -1.70
C VAL A 11 1.82 10.76 -2.19
N HIS A 12 1.21 9.93 -1.34
CA HIS A 12 -0.10 9.33 -1.58
C HIS A 12 -0.83 9.06 -0.27
N GLY A 13 -2.11 8.68 -0.36
CA GLY A 13 -2.94 8.41 0.80
C GLY A 13 -4.34 7.96 0.40
N ALA A 14 -5.12 7.56 1.39
CA ALA A 14 -6.48 7.07 1.19
C ALA A 14 -7.50 8.19 1.34
N ILE A 15 -8.57 8.10 0.55
CA ILE A 15 -9.80 8.86 0.74
C ILE A 15 -10.89 7.84 1.05
N VAL A 16 -11.59 8.02 2.17
CA VAL A 16 -12.68 7.14 2.60
C VAL A 16 -13.99 7.90 2.47
N ILE A 17 -14.84 7.44 1.55
CA ILE A 17 -16.20 7.96 1.37
C ILE A 17 -17.14 7.02 2.11
N LEU A 18 -17.79 7.54 3.15
CA LEU A 18 -18.77 6.81 3.94
C LEU A 18 -20.17 6.94 3.31
N PRO A 19 -21.11 6.02 3.62
CA PRO A 19 -22.51 6.21 3.30
C PRO A 19 -23.04 7.54 3.84
N LYS A 20 -24.05 8.09 3.16
CA LYS A 20 -24.76 9.28 3.66
C LYS A 20 -25.31 9.01 5.07
N PRO A 21 -25.44 10.03 5.93
CA PRO A 21 -26.06 9.87 7.23
C PRO A 21 -27.42 9.17 7.14
N GLY A 22 -27.63 8.13 7.97
CA GLY A 22 -28.85 7.33 7.98
C GLY A 22 -28.94 6.22 6.92
N VAL A 23 -28.02 6.17 5.95
CA VAL A 23 -27.96 5.10 4.94
C VAL A 23 -26.94 4.05 5.38
N PRO A 24 -27.33 2.77 5.56
CA PRO A 24 -26.38 1.71 5.92
C PRO A 24 -25.54 1.27 4.71
N TYR A 25 -24.48 0.51 4.98
CA TYR A 25 -23.79 -0.24 3.93
C TYR A 25 -24.73 -1.29 3.30
N PRO A 26 -24.52 -1.69 2.03
CA PRO A 26 -25.30 -2.75 1.39
C PRO A 26 -24.95 -4.17 1.89
N PHE A 27 -24.10 -4.26 2.91
CA PHE A 27 -23.67 -5.49 3.58
C PHE A 27 -23.67 -5.27 5.09
N PRO A 28 -23.63 -6.35 5.92
CA PRO A 28 -23.58 -6.21 7.37
C PRO A 28 -22.46 -5.28 7.81
N LYS A 29 -22.78 -4.32 8.69
CA LYS A 29 -21.82 -3.32 9.16
C LYS A 29 -20.58 -4.03 9.74
N PRO A 30 -19.37 -3.77 9.22
CA PRO A 30 -18.16 -4.41 9.73
C PRO A 30 -17.87 -3.97 11.16
N TYR A 31 -17.16 -4.81 11.92
CA TYR A 31 -16.71 -4.46 13.27
C TYR A 31 -15.72 -3.29 13.23
N LYS A 32 -14.77 -3.34 12.28
CA LYS A 32 -13.81 -2.27 12.01
C LYS A 32 -13.48 -2.21 10.52
N GLU A 33 -13.10 -1.02 10.09
CA GLU A 33 -12.59 -0.77 8.74
C GLU A 33 -11.11 -0.43 8.81
N LYS A 34 -10.34 -0.91 7.84
CA LYS A 34 -8.89 -0.72 7.79
C LYS A 34 -8.42 -0.45 6.38
N THR A 35 -7.66 0.62 6.22
CA THR A 35 -6.98 0.96 4.98
C THR A 35 -5.68 0.16 4.87
N ILE A 36 -5.50 -0.44 3.70
CA ILE A 36 -4.29 -1.19 3.33
C ILE A 36 -3.76 -0.54 2.05
N VAL A 37 -2.70 0.25 2.17
CA VAL A 37 -2.02 0.87 1.03
C VAL A 37 -0.85 -0.02 0.65
N LEU A 38 -0.90 -0.58 -0.56
CA LEU A 38 0.22 -1.28 -1.16
C LEU A 38 1.09 -0.26 -1.88
N GLY A 39 2.41 -0.34 -1.73
CA GLY A 39 3.32 0.61 -2.35
C GLY A 39 4.68 0.00 -2.63
N GLU A 40 5.59 0.86 -3.06
CA GLU A 40 6.97 0.51 -3.41
C GLU A 40 7.93 1.46 -2.70
N TRP A 41 9.16 0.98 -2.47
CA TRP A 41 10.21 1.71 -1.80
C TRP A 41 11.53 1.52 -2.53
N TRP A 42 12.30 2.61 -2.66
CA TRP A 42 13.66 2.62 -3.19
C TRP A 42 14.60 3.18 -2.13
N LYS A 43 15.82 2.65 -2.06
CA LYS A 43 16.90 3.20 -1.23
C LYS A 43 17.44 4.50 -1.81
N SER A 44 17.37 4.66 -3.13
CA SER A 44 17.80 5.86 -3.84
C SER A 44 16.65 6.85 -3.96
N ASP A 45 16.98 8.12 -4.21
CA ASP A 45 15.98 9.13 -4.53
C ASP A 45 15.24 8.75 -5.82
N VAL A 46 13.91 8.75 -5.76
CA VAL A 46 13.03 8.30 -6.85
C VAL A 46 13.11 9.22 -8.07
N GLU A 47 13.36 10.52 -7.85
CA GLU A 47 13.49 11.50 -8.93
C GLU A 47 14.85 11.34 -9.63
N GLN A 48 15.92 11.07 -8.88
CA GLN A 48 17.22 10.74 -9.47
C GLN A 48 17.15 9.46 -10.32
N LEU A 49 16.44 8.45 -9.84
CA LEU A 49 16.23 7.18 -10.56
C LEU A 49 15.54 7.39 -11.92
N ILE A 50 14.47 8.17 -11.96
CA ILE A 50 13.75 8.44 -13.22
C ILE A 50 14.54 9.37 -14.13
N ASP A 51 15.26 10.34 -13.58
CA ASP A 51 16.12 11.25 -14.35
C ASP A 51 17.26 10.49 -15.05
N GLU A 52 17.94 9.59 -14.34
CA GLU A 52 18.99 8.74 -14.92
C GLU A 52 18.43 7.82 -16.00
N ALA A 53 17.33 7.13 -15.71
CA ALA A 53 16.68 6.23 -16.67
C ALA A 53 16.25 6.97 -17.94
N SER A 54 15.73 8.19 -17.79
CA SER A 54 15.30 9.03 -18.92
C SER A 54 16.48 9.51 -19.76
N LYS A 55 17.61 9.87 -19.13
CA LYS A 55 18.84 10.30 -19.85
C LYS A 55 19.44 9.18 -20.69
N VAL A 56 19.41 7.95 -20.19
CA VAL A 56 20.01 6.78 -20.86
C VAL A 56 19.00 6.06 -21.77
N GLY A 57 17.71 6.38 -21.67
CA GLY A 57 16.65 5.78 -22.48
C GLY A 57 16.30 4.35 -22.07
N THR A 58 16.51 4.00 -20.79
CA THR A 58 16.26 2.66 -20.24
C THR A 58 15.06 2.67 -19.30
N ALA A 59 14.53 1.50 -18.97
CA ALA A 59 13.54 1.37 -17.90
C ALA A 59 14.16 1.77 -16.53
N PRO A 60 13.38 2.43 -15.64
CA PRO A 60 13.79 2.66 -14.26
C PRO A 60 14.05 1.34 -13.52
N LYS A 61 14.94 1.38 -12.52
CA LYS A 61 15.22 0.19 -11.70
C LYS A 61 13.96 -0.21 -10.91
N ALA A 62 13.77 -1.53 -10.75
CA ALA A 62 12.76 -2.08 -9.86
C ALA A 62 12.94 -1.58 -8.42
N SER A 63 11.86 -1.59 -7.65
CA SER A 63 11.87 -1.19 -6.25
C SER A 63 12.74 -2.12 -5.39
N ASP A 64 13.33 -1.57 -4.34
CA ASP A 64 14.08 -2.36 -3.34
C ASP A 64 13.14 -3.18 -2.45
N ALA A 65 11.89 -2.73 -2.28
CA ALA A 65 10.86 -3.45 -1.54
C ALA A 65 9.45 -2.99 -1.93
N HIS A 66 8.50 -3.93 -1.90
CA HIS A 66 7.07 -3.61 -1.75
C HIS A 66 6.74 -3.30 -0.29
N THR A 67 5.70 -2.50 -0.08
CA THR A 67 5.28 -2.09 1.26
C THR A 67 3.78 -2.27 1.47
N ILE A 68 3.40 -2.51 2.73
CA ILE A 68 2.04 -2.40 3.23
C ILE A 68 2.01 -1.27 4.25
N ASN A 69 1.26 -0.21 3.96
CA ASN A 69 1.19 1.02 4.76
C ASN A 69 2.58 1.60 5.06
N GLY A 70 3.49 1.58 4.08
CA GLY A 70 4.86 2.09 4.21
C GLY A 70 5.84 1.14 4.93
N HIS A 71 5.37 -0.02 5.39
CA HIS A 71 6.21 -1.05 6.00
C HIS A 71 6.53 -2.14 4.99
N SER A 72 7.81 -2.43 4.75
CA SER A 72 8.26 -3.52 3.87
C SER A 72 8.06 -4.93 4.45
N GLY A 73 7.72 -5.02 5.74
CA GLY A 73 7.77 -6.29 6.47
C GLY A 73 9.19 -6.66 6.91
N PRO A 74 9.38 -7.88 7.44
CA PRO A 74 10.66 -8.34 7.95
C PRO A 74 11.64 -8.54 6.79
N ILE A 75 12.79 -7.86 6.82
CA ILE A 75 13.88 -8.06 5.86
C ILE A 75 15.08 -8.65 6.61
N SER A 76 15.73 -9.66 6.03
CA SER A 76 16.82 -10.43 6.66
C SER A 76 18.01 -9.58 7.11
N ASN A 77 18.30 -8.48 6.43
CA ASN A 77 19.40 -7.56 6.72
C ASN A 77 18.99 -6.30 7.50
N CYS A 78 17.71 -6.19 7.89
CA CYS A 78 17.19 -5.04 8.65
C CYS A 78 16.21 -5.52 9.75
N PRO A 79 16.73 -6.12 10.84
CA PRO A 79 15.90 -6.74 11.87
C PRO A 79 15.05 -5.74 12.69
N SER A 80 15.39 -4.45 12.64
CA SER A 80 14.60 -3.37 13.27
C SER A 80 13.36 -2.98 12.47
N GLN A 81 13.20 -3.48 11.24
CA GLN A 81 12.11 -3.09 10.37
C GLN A 81 10.80 -3.80 10.77
N SER A 82 9.85 -3.01 11.27
CA SER A 82 8.56 -3.54 11.72
C SER A 82 7.64 -3.84 10.54
N ALA A 83 6.97 -4.99 10.57
CA ALA A 83 5.84 -5.27 9.70
C ALA A 83 4.60 -4.49 10.15
N TYR A 84 3.70 -4.17 9.21
CA TYR A 84 2.39 -3.64 9.56
C TYR A 84 1.57 -4.71 10.29
N GLY A 85 1.26 -4.45 11.57
CA GLY A 85 0.42 -5.33 12.40
C GLY A 85 -1.04 -4.88 12.40
N LEU A 86 -1.96 -5.80 12.08
CA LEU A 86 -3.40 -5.57 12.22
C LEU A 86 -4.00 -6.46 13.31
N PRO A 87 -4.23 -5.96 14.54
CA PRO A 87 -4.86 -6.76 15.59
C PRO A 87 -6.34 -7.04 15.29
N VAL A 88 -6.70 -8.32 15.34
CA VAL A 88 -8.06 -8.81 15.08
C VAL A 88 -8.67 -9.50 16.31
N ARG A 89 -10.01 -9.54 16.37
CA ARG A 89 -10.78 -10.27 17.39
C ARG A 89 -11.47 -11.48 16.75
N PRO A 90 -11.45 -12.67 17.39
CA PRO A 90 -12.17 -13.84 16.89
C PRO A 90 -13.65 -13.56 16.66
N GLY A 91 -14.20 -14.09 15.56
CA GLY A 91 -15.62 -13.96 15.19
C GLY A 91 -16.06 -12.56 14.75
N LYS A 92 -15.13 -11.62 14.51
CA LYS A 92 -15.44 -10.27 14.01
C LYS A 92 -15.10 -10.14 12.52
N THR A 93 -15.96 -9.45 11.77
CA THR A 93 -15.75 -9.14 10.36
C THR A 93 -15.07 -7.78 10.21
N TYR A 94 -14.04 -7.71 9.38
CA TYR A 94 -13.28 -6.49 9.08
C TYR A 94 -13.43 -6.14 7.62
N MET A 95 -13.61 -4.85 7.32
CA MET A 95 -13.60 -4.35 5.95
C MET A 95 -12.20 -3.82 5.64
N LEU A 96 -11.54 -4.43 4.65
CA LEU A 96 -10.24 -3.97 4.16
C LEU A 96 -10.43 -3.08 2.94
N ARG A 97 -9.94 -1.84 3.03
CA ARG A 97 -9.93 -0.87 1.93
C ARG A 97 -8.55 -0.92 1.29
N ILE A 98 -8.39 -1.81 0.32
CA ILE A 98 -7.11 -2.07 -0.35
C ILE A 98 -6.92 -1.05 -1.47
N ILE A 99 -5.77 -0.39 -1.48
CA ILE A 99 -5.37 0.60 -2.47
C ILE A 99 -4.02 0.17 -3.03
N ASN A 100 -3.93 0.02 -4.34
CA ASN A 100 -2.64 -0.11 -5.01
C ASN A 100 -2.09 1.29 -5.31
N ALA A 101 -1.05 1.70 -4.59
CA ALA A 101 -0.29 2.93 -4.80
C ALA A 101 1.14 2.64 -5.30
N ALA A 102 1.43 1.42 -5.76
CA ALA A 102 2.64 1.10 -6.51
C ALA A 102 2.68 1.92 -7.80
N LEU A 103 3.90 2.20 -8.30
CA LEU A 103 4.09 3.04 -9.47
C LEU A 103 3.73 2.27 -10.74
N ASN A 104 4.25 1.06 -10.92
CA ASN A 104 4.19 0.35 -12.21
C ASN A 104 3.82 -1.14 -12.10
N GLU A 105 3.40 -1.62 -10.93
CA GLU A 105 3.13 -3.04 -10.71
C GLU A 105 1.68 -3.35 -10.30
N GLU A 106 1.17 -4.46 -10.83
CA GLU A 106 -0.03 -5.12 -10.33
C GLU A 106 0.36 -6.12 -9.24
N LEU A 107 -0.32 -6.04 -8.09
CA LEU A 107 0.05 -6.82 -6.91
C LEU A 107 -1.04 -7.83 -6.56
N PHE A 108 -0.66 -9.09 -6.41
CA PHE A 108 -1.51 -10.10 -5.78
C PHE A 108 -1.52 -9.90 -4.26
N PHE A 109 -2.70 -9.99 -3.65
CA PHE A 109 -2.90 -9.86 -2.22
C PHE A 109 -3.63 -11.07 -1.65
N LYS A 110 -3.16 -11.60 -0.52
CA LYS A 110 -3.82 -12.69 0.20
C LYS A 110 -3.62 -12.57 1.71
N ILE A 111 -4.54 -13.13 2.48
CA ILE A 111 -4.41 -13.30 3.93
C ILE A 111 -4.43 -14.79 4.25
N ALA A 112 -3.37 -15.29 4.87
CA ALA A 112 -3.27 -16.71 5.22
C ALA A 112 -4.46 -17.13 6.10
N GLY A 113 -5.10 -18.24 5.74
CA GLY A 113 -6.23 -18.80 6.48
C GLY A 113 -7.55 -18.00 6.40
N HIS A 114 -7.62 -16.95 5.57
CA HIS A 114 -8.81 -16.11 5.45
C HIS A 114 -9.25 -16.01 3.99
N LYS A 115 -10.55 -16.18 3.74
CA LYS A 115 -11.18 -15.85 2.46
C LYS A 115 -11.53 -14.36 2.47
N LEU A 116 -11.29 -13.68 1.36
CA LEU A 116 -11.63 -12.27 1.14
C LEU A 116 -12.95 -12.16 0.38
#